data_AF-A0A372JQD0-F1
#
_entry.id   AF-A0A372JQD0-F1
#
_cell.length_a   1.000
_cell.length_b   1.000
_cell.length_c   1.000
_cell.angle_alpha   90.00
_cell.angle_beta   90.00
_cell.angle_gamma   90.00
#
_symmetry.space_group_name_H-M   'P 1'
#
loop_
_entity.id
_entity.type
_entity.pdbx_description
1 polymer ?
#
loop_
_entity_poly.entity_id
_entity_poly.type
_entity_poly.pdbx_seq_one_letter_code
_entity_poly.pdbx_strand_id
1 'polypeptide(L)'
;MAGKELRHTDVVKNVSETPTSAEAAPGRPVGVPSVPPSGERDTRARVARLILEHGPITASTLGERMGLTPAAIRRHLDALVTEGMIEVRRDRRPAHRGRGRPAKWFAITDAGRSAFVHAYDDLATSALRFLAERAGEQAVAEFARRQIADLERRYHPVVQGAPPQQRVRRLAEALSADGYAAAAGKAPQQNGGEQLCQHHCPVAHVAAEFPQLCEAETEAFSRLLGTPVQRLATIAHGDGVCTTHVSSRSLCEAARADVQNTSDEETGGSSL
;
A
#
# COMPACT_ATOMS: atom_id res chain seq x y z
N MET A 1 -64.49 43.42 4.20
CA MET A 1 -63.75 43.20 5.45
C MET A 1 -62.27 43.25 5.10
N ALA A 2 -61.68 44.43 4.99
CA ALA A 2 -61.13 45.23 6.10
C ALA A 2 -59.89 44.59 6.74
N GLY A 3 -58.73 44.98 6.21
CA GLY A 3 -57.50 45.38 6.91
C GLY A 3 -56.92 44.54 8.06
N LYS A 4 -55.66 44.14 7.89
CA LYS A 4 -54.60 44.39 8.89
C LYS A 4 -53.24 44.33 8.19
N GLU A 5 -52.79 45.47 7.65
CA GLU A 5 -51.82 46.39 8.26
C GLU A 5 -50.43 45.77 8.50
N LEU A 6 -49.52 46.27 7.66
CA LEU A 6 -48.07 46.16 7.71
C LEU A 6 -47.50 46.86 8.95
N ARG A 7 -46.39 46.34 9.48
CA ARG A 7 -45.28 47.19 9.91
C ARG A 7 -43.96 46.66 9.33
N HIS A 8 -43.52 47.37 8.31
CA HIS A 8 -42.12 47.60 7.88
C HIS A 8 -41.33 48.14 9.09
N THR A 9 -40.04 47.91 9.31
CA THR A 9 -38.80 48.28 8.59
C THR A 9 -37.65 47.81 9.53
N ASP A 10 -36.42 47.46 9.16
CA ASP A 10 -35.37 48.12 8.36
C ASP A 10 -34.37 47.01 7.97
N VAL A 11 -34.02 46.80 6.69
CA VAL A 11 -32.97 47.50 5.93
C VAL A 11 -31.64 47.64 6.68
N VAL A 12 -30.69 46.76 6.36
CA VAL A 12 -29.36 47.20 5.88
C VAL A 12 -28.96 46.29 4.72
N LYS A 13 -29.02 46.85 3.50
CA LYS A 13 -28.23 46.39 2.36
C LYS A 13 -26.77 46.68 2.68
N ASN A 14 -25.86 45.79 2.29
CA ASN A 14 -24.64 46.21 1.60
C ASN A 14 -24.09 45.07 0.75
N VAL A 15 -24.13 45.29 -0.56
CA VAL A 15 -23.39 44.60 -1.61
C VAL A 15 -22.10 45.40 -1.84
N SER A 16 -21.14 44.78 -2.54
CA SER A 16 -19.87 45.31 -3.08
C SER A 16 -18.72 45.13 -2.08
N GLU A 17 -17.57 44.48 -2.35
CA GLU A 17 -16.78 44.32 -3.57
C GLU A 17 -15.73 43.20 -3.34
N THR A 18 -15.45 42.38 -4.35
CA THR A 18 -14.10 41.80 -4.60
C THR A 18 -13.28 42.87 -5.35
N PRO A 19 -11.93 42.87 -5.38
CA PRO A 19 -11.02 41.71 -5.32
C PRO A 19 -9.77 41.94 -4.42
N THR A 20 -8.96 40.90 -4.19
CA THR A 20 -7.48 40.96 -4.23
C THR A 20 -6.90 39.55 -3.95
N SER A 21 -5.93 39.18 -4.78
CA SER A 21 -5.12 37.98 -4.76
C SER A 21 -4.46 37.70 -3.40
N ALA A 22 -4.52 36.43 -2.96
CA ALA A 22 -3.59 35.89 -1.96
C ALA A 22 -3.39 34.39 -2.24
N GLU A 23 -2.13 33.99 -2.37
CA GLU A 23 -1.65 32.62 -2.55
C GLU A 23 -2.22 31.66 -1.50
N ALA A 24 -2.79 30.55 -1.96
CA ALA A 24 -3.24 29.44 -1.11
C ALA A 24 -2.25 28.28 -1.22
N ALA A 25 -1.61 27.98 -0.09
CA ALA A 25 -0.71 26.86 0.16
C ALA A 25 -1.32 25.48 -0.20
N PRO A 26 -0.51 24.45 -0.50
CA PRO A 26 -1.01 23.13 -0.87
C PRO A 26 -1.77 22.48 0.30
N GLY A 27 -3.03 22.12 0.05
CA GLY A 27 -3.93 21.50 1.00
C GLY A 27 -3.44 20.12 1.46
N ARG A 28 -3.55 19.90 2.78
CA ARG A 28 -3.45 18.57 3.43
C ARG A 28 -4.41 17.58 2.76
N PRO A 29 -4.01 16.31 2.53
CA PRO A 29 -4.95 15.31 2.07
C PRO A 29 -6.06 15.13 3.11
N VAL A 30 -7.30 15.29 2.64
CA VAL A 30 -8.53 15.07 3.39
C VAL A 30 -8.55 13.61 3.83
N GLY A 31 -8.48 13.40 5.14
CA GLY A 31 -8.63 12.08 5.74
C GLY A 31 -10.00 11.52 5.40
N VAL A 32 -10.03 10.27 4.94
CA VAL A 32 -11.25 9.51 4.68
C VAL A 32 -12.15 9.54 5.92
N PRO A 33 -13.46 9.83 5.81
CA PRO A 33 -14.37 9.82 6.93
C PRO A 33 -14.45 8.41 7.51
N SER A 34 -14.07 8.27 8.78
CA SER A 34 -14.21 7.03 9.55
C SER A 34 -15.68 6.69 9.71
N VAL A 35 -16.08 5.52 9.20
CA VAL A 35 -17.36 4.86 9.52
C VAL A 35 -17.54 4.86 11.05
N PRO A 36 -18.70 5.24 11.60
CA PRO A 36 -18.90 5.25 13.04
C PRO A 36 -18.71 3.83 13.60
N PRO A 37 -18.01 3.68 14.74
CA PRO A 37 -17.64 2.38 15.25
C PRO A 37 -18.89 1.58 15.60
N SER A 38 -19.06 0.45 14.93
CA SER A 38 -19.82 -0.68 15.49
C SER A 38 -19.04 -1.16 16.71
N GLY A 39 -19.27 -0.51 17.86
CA GLY A 39 -18.30 -0.37 18.96
C GLY A 39 -17.62 -1.65 19.47
N GLU A 40 -18.26 -2.81 19.33
CA GLU A 40 -17.71 -4.09 19.77
C GLU A 40 -16.96 -4.88 18.69
N ARG A 41 -17.30 -4.72 17.40
CA ARG A 41 -16.59 -5.37 16.29
C ARG A 41 -15.30 -4.62 15.95
N ASP A 42 -15.37 -3.28 15.97
CA ASP A 42 -14.22 -2.41 15.73
C ASP A 42 -13.14 -2.57 16.81
N THR A 43 -13.56 -2.64 18.08
CA THR A 43 -12.63 -2.88 19.20
C THR A 43 -11.97 -4.25 19.11
N ARG A 44 -12.69 -5.31 18.69
CA ARG A 44 -12.11 -6.66 18.49
C ARG A 44 -11.10 -6.70 17.36
N ALA A 45 -11.41 -6.07 16.21
CA ALA A 45 -10.48 -5.97 15.09
C ALA A 45 -9.18 -5.28 15.51
N ARG A 46 -9.30 -4.20 16.29
CA ARG A 46 -8.16 -3.45 16.82
C ARG A 46 -7.33 -4.24 17.85
N VAL A 47 -7.96 -5.02 18.73
CA VAL A 47 -7.27 -5.93 19.67
C VAL A 47 -6.44 -6.97 18.91
N ALA A 48 -7.04 -7.66 17.94
CA ALA A 48 -6.35 -8.71 17.20
C ALA A 48 -5.24 -8.16 16.30
N ARG A 49 -5.41 -6.96 15.72
CA ARG A 49 -4.35 -6.24 15.01
C ARG A 49 -3.14 -5.95 15.90
N LEU A 50 -3.34 -5.47 17.12
CA LEU A 50 -2.25 -5.22 18.06
C LEU A 50 -1.49 -6.50 18.44
N ILE A 51 -2.19 -7.63 18.52
CA ILE A 51 -1.58 -8.95 18.76
C ILE A 51 -0.77 -9.40 17.53
N LEU A 52 -1.26 -9.12 16.31
CA LEU A 52 -0.57 -9.42 15.06
C LEU A 52 0.73 -8.60 14.92
N GLU A 53 0.69 -7.30 15.23
CA GLU A 53 1.81 -6.37 15.08
C GLU A 53 2.90 -6.56 16.16
N HIS A 54 2.51 -6.80 17.41
CA HIS A 54 3.45 -6.88 18.54
C HIS A 54 3.84 -8.31 18.93
N GLY A 55 3.27 -9.32 18.27
CA GLY A 55 3.43 -10.70 18.67
C GLY A 55 2.72 -11.01 20.00
N PRO A 56 3.14 -12.07 20.71
CA PRO A 56 2.49 -12.46 21.97
C PRO A 56 2.43 -11.30 22.97
N ILE A 57 1.24 -10.96 23.46
CA ILE A 57 1.02 -9.80 24.34
C ILE A 57 0.02 -10.11 25.45
N THR A 58 0.10 -9.40 26.58
CA THR A 58 -0.80 -9.58 27.72
C THR A 58 -2.02 -8.65 27.66
N ALA A 59 -3.10 -9.03 28.35
CA ALA A 59 -4.31 -8.20 28.44
C ALA A 59 -4.07 -6.83 29.11
N SER A 60 -3.12 -6.72 30.05
CA SER A 60 -2.76 -5.44 30.68
C SER A 60 -2.06 -4.51 29.70
N THR A 61 -1.08 -5.02 28.94
CA THR A 61 -0.37 -4.24 27.93
C THR A 61 -1.29 -3.79 26.78
N LEU A 62 -2.24 -4.64 26.38
CA LEU A 62 -3.30 -4.24 25.44
C LEU A 62 -4.18 -3.13 26.04
N GLY A 63 -4.49 -3.21 27.34
CA GLY A 63 -5.27 -2.20 28.09
C GLY A 63 -4.66 -0.82 28.00
N GLU A 64 -3.38 -0.73 28.35
CA GLU A 64 -2.59 0.50 28.31
C GLU A 64 -2.55 1.11 26.90
N ARG A 65 -2.32 0.28 25.87
CA ARG A 65 -2.24 0.75 24.48
C ARG A 65 -3.57 1.20 23.89
N MET A 66 -4.68 0.63 24.37
CA MET A 66 -6.01 0.92 23.86
C MET A 66 -6.76 1.97 24.69
N GLY A 67 -6.23 2.38 25.85
CA GLY A 67 -6.94 3.25 26.78
C GLY A 67 -8.17 2.57 27.41
N LEU A 68 -8.15 1.23 27.52
CA LEU A 68 -9.26 0.42 28.02
C LEU A 68 -8.84 -0.33 29.29
N THR A 69 -9.82 -0.64 30.15
CA THR A 69 -9.55 -1.46 31.33
C THR A 69 -9.21 -2.90 30.92
N PRO A 70 -8.35 -3.60 31.68
CA PRO A 70 -8.07 -5.02 31.41
C PRO A 70 -9.33 -5.90 31.44
N ALA A 71 -10.37 -5.50 32.17
CA ALA A 71 -11.65 -6.21 32.18
C ALA A 71 -12.41 -6.08 30.86
N ALA A 72 -12.47 -4.87 30.28
CA ALA A 72 -13.11 -4.64 28.99
C ALA A 72 -12.43 -5.43 27.86
N ILE A 73 -11.09 -5.47 27.87
CA ILE A 73 -10.32 -6.21 26.85
C ILE A 73 -10.48 -7.72 26.98
N ARG A 74 -10.60 -8.27 28.20
CA ARG A 74 -10.78 -9.72 28.39
C ARG A 74 -12.00 -10.27 27.65
N ARG A 75 -13.13 -9.54 27.66
CA ARG A 75 -14.33 -9.95 26.91
C ARG A 75 -14.05 -10.09 25.41
N HIS A 76 -13.26 -9.18 24.84
CA HIS A 76 -12.86 -9.24 23.44
C HIS A 76 -11.85 -10.36 23.15
N LEU A 77 -10.89 -10.58 24.05
CA LEU A 77 -9.93 -11.66 23.94
C LEU A 77 -10.61 -13.03 24.03
N ASP A 78 -11.55 -13.20 24.94
CA ASP A 78 -12.29 -14.46 25.09
C ASP A 78 -13.08 -14.77 23.80
N ALA A 79 -13.74 -13.77 23.20
CA ALA A 79 -14.43 -13.94 21.91
C ALA A 79 -13.47 -14.33 20.78
N LEU A 80 -12.30 -13.66 20.68
CA LEU A 80 -11.29 -13.98 19.66
C LEU A 80 -10.67 -15.38 19.86
N VAL A 81 -10.56 -15.85 21.10
CA VAL A 81 -10.14 -17.23 21.41
C VAL A 81 -11.22 -18.22 20.98
N THR A 82 -12.49 -17.94 21.28
CA THR A 82 -13.63 -18.78 20.84
C THR A 82 -13.72 -18.86 19.32
N GLU A 83 -13.44 -17.76 18.61
CA GLU A 83 -13.41 -17.68 17.15
C GLU A 83 -12.15 -18.33 16.54
N GLY A 84 -11.20 -18.81 17.36
CA GLY A 84 -9.96 -19.43 16.89
C GLY A 84 -8.96 -18.45 16.26
N MET A 85 -9.20 -17.14 16.38
CA MET A 85 -8.37 -16.07 15.80
C MET A 85 -7.08 -15.82 16.60
N ILE A 86 -7.12 -16.08 17.92
CA ILE A 86 -5.98 -15.98 18.81
C ILE A 86 -5.91 -17.21 19.72
N GLU A 87 -4.72 -17.50 20.22
CA GLU A 87 -4.48 -18.59 21.16
C GLU A 87 -3.86 -18.08 22.46
N VAL A 88 -4.13 -18.78 23.55
CA VAL A 88 -3.57 -18.48 24.87
C VAL A 88 -2.27 -19.24 25.05
N ARG A 89 -1.14 -18.53 25.05
CA ARG A 89 0.16 -19.08 25.40
C ARG A 89 0.45 -18.91 26.89
N ARG A 90 0.92 -19.99 27.51
CA ARG A 90 1.28 -20.03 28.93
C ARG A 90 2.79 -20.13 29.15
N ASP A 91 3.64 -19.50 28.34
CA ASP A 91 5.03 -19.30 28.75
C ASP A 91 5.84 -18.33 27.87
N ARG A 92 6.71 -17.55 28.51
CA ARG A 92 8.14 -17.41 28.19
C ARG A 92 8.85 -16.69 29.36
N ARG A 93 8.97 -17.42 30.49
CA ARG A 93 9.73 -17.12 31.73
C ARG A 93 9.13 -16.11 32.73
N PRO A 94 9.36 -16.31 34.05
CA PRO A 94 8.64 -15.61 35.11
C PRO A 94 9.31 -14.26 35.42
N ALA A 95 8.64 -13.15 35.08
CA ALA A 95 8.98 -11.84 35.63
C ALA A 95 8.42 -11.75 37.06
N HIS A 96 9.30 -12.02 38.05
CA HIS A 96 9.12 -11.82 39.48
C HIS A 96 7.93 -12.52 40.17
N ARG A 97 8.24 -13.18 41.29
CA ARG A 97 7.26 -13.73 42.24
C ARG A 97 6.49 -12.60 42.92
N GLY A 98 5.48 -12.07 42.24
CA GLY A 98 4.40 -11.31 42.83
C GLY A 98 3.24 -12.24 43.23
N ARG A 99 2.44 -11.82 44.22
CA ARG A 99 1.19 -12.51 44.58
C ARG A 99 0.18 -12.37 43.44
N GLY A 100 -0.18 -13.47 42.77
CA GLY A 100 -1.22 -13.47 41.73
C GLY A 100 -1.13 -14.66 40.78
N ARG A 101 -2.24 -14.95 40.07
CA ARG A 101 -2.28 -15.95 39.00
C ARG A 101 -1.38 -15.48 37.83
N PRO A 102 -0.56 -16.35 37.22
CA PRO A 102 0.31 -15.98 36.09
C PRO A 102 -0.46 -15.27 34.97
N ALA A 103 0.15 -14.25 34.37
CA ALA A 103 -0.42 -13.52 33.26
C ALA A 103 -0.55 -14.42 32.02
N LYS A 104 -1.75 -14.45 31.41
CA LYS A 104 -1.99 -15.09 30.12
C LYS A 104 -1.39 -14.23 29.00
N TRP A 105 -0.69 -14.87 28.07
CA TRP A 105 -0.25 -14.25 26.83
C TRP A 105 -1.16 -14.67 25.69
N PHE A 106 -1.46 -13.74 24.79
CA PHE A 106 -2.30 -13.97 23.64
C PHE A 106 -1.47 -13.80 22.37
N ALA A 107 -1.51 -14.78 21.48
CA ALA A 107 -0.81 -14.76 20.20
C ALA A 107 -1.82 -14.97 19.06
N ILE A 108 -1.58 -14.34 17.91
CA ILE A 108 -2.40 -14.57 16.71
C ILE A 108 -2.19 -16.00 16.23
N THR A 109 -3.27 -16.69 15.86
CA THR A 109 -3.19 -17.99 15.18
C THR A 109 -2.99 -17.79 13.68
N ASP A 110 -2.70 -18.86 12.96
CA ASP A 110 -2.62 -18.81 11.49
C ASP A 110 -3.98 -18.46 10.86
N ALA A 111 -5.08 -18.99 11.41
CA ALA A 111 -6.44 -18.65 11.01
C ALA A 111 -6.75 -17.16 11.25
N GLY A 112 -6.34 -16.64 12.42
CA GLY A 112 -6.46 -15.21 12.72
C GLY A 112 -5.67 -14.34 11.76
N ARG A 113 -4.44 -14.73 11.45
CA ARG A 113 -3.59 -14.02 10.49
C ARG A 113 -4.24 -13.98 9.10
N SER A 114 -4.79 -15.09 8.62
CA SER A 114 -5.48 -15.18 7.33
C SER A 114 -6.75 -14.30 7.28
N ALA A 115 -7.59 -14.32 8.32
CA ALA A 115 -8.83 -13.55 8.33
C ALA A 115 -8.64 -12.02 8.31
N PHE A 116 -7.55 -11.48 8.88
CA PHE A 116 -7.23 -10.05 8.78
C PHE A 116 -6.70 -9.64 7.42
N VAL A 117 -6.00 -10.55 6.73
CA VAL A 117 -5.48 -10.30 5.38
C VAL A 117 -6.65 -10.28 4.38
N HIS A 118 -7.63 -11.19 4.51
CA HIS A 118 -8.72 -11.28 3.53
C HIS A 118 -9.78 -10.17 3.62
N ALA A 119 -10.14 -9.66 4.81
CA ALA A 119 -11.24 -8.69 4.92
C ALA A 119 -10.94 -7.33 4.25
N TYR A 120 -9.68 -6.87 4.25
CA TYR A 120 -9.28 -5.64 3.56
C TYR A 120 -9.13 -5.85 2.06
N ASP A 121 -8.62 -7.01 1.66
CA ASP A 121 -8.53 -7.38 0.26
C ASP A 121 -9.92 -7.50 -0.37
N ASP A 122 -10.90 -8.07 0.33
CA ASP A 122 -12.30 -8.15 -0.13
C ASP A 122 -12.93 -6.77 -0.33
N LEU A 123 -12.69 -5.84 0.61
CA LEU A 123 -13.18 -4.47 0.50
C LEU A 123 -12.51 -3.73 -0.68
N ALA A 124 -11.19 -3.88 -0.83
CA ALA A 124 -10.43 -3.27 -1.91
C ALA A 124 -10.88 -3.81 -3.27
N THR A 125 -11.01 -5.13 -3.40
CA THR A 125 -11.54 -5.80 -4.59
C THR A 125 -12.95 -5.32 -4.91
N SER A 126 -13.85 -5.24 -3.91
CA SER A 126 -15.21 -4.73 -4.13
C SER A 126 -15.23 -3.27 -4.58
N ALA A 127 -14.34 -2.43 -4.08
CA ALA A 127 -14.24 -1.04 -4.49
C ALA A 127 -13.74 -0.91 -5.93
N LEU A 128 -12.75 -1.72 -6.34
CA LEU A 128 -12.24 -1.74 -7.70
C LEU A 128 -13.25 -2.33 -8.70
N ARG A 129 -14.02 -3.35 -8.30
CA ARG A 129 -15.16 -3.85 -9.10
C ARG A 129 -16.18 -2.75 -9.35
N PHE A 130 -16.58 -2.04 -8.30
CA PHE A 130 -17.50 -0.91 -8.43
C PHE A 130 -16.94 0.19 -9.34
N LEU A 131 -15.64 0.50 -9.23
CA LEU A 131 -14.99 1.47 -10.12
C LEU A 131 -15.01 1.00 -11.57
N ALA A 132 -14.68 -0.27 -11.83
CA ALA A 132 -14.72 -0.88 -13.16
C ALA A 132 -16.13 -0.84 -13.75
N GLU A 133 -17.15 -1.18 -12.96
CA GLU A 133 -18.56 -1.16 -13.38
C GLU A 133 -19.05 0.26 -13.72
N ARG A 134 -18.61 1.28 -12.97
CA ARG A 134 -19.11 2.66 -13.13
C ARG A 134 -18.32 3.52 -14.10
N ALA A 135 -17.01 3.30 -14.20
CA ALA A 135 -16.09 4.16 -14.92
C ALA A 135 -15.21 3.39 -15.94
N GLY A 136 -15.36 2.07 -16.02
CA GLY A 136 -14.62 1.22 -16.96
C GLY A 136 -13.21 0.84 -16.48
N GLU A 137 -12.59 -0.08 -17.21
CA GLU A 137 -11.26 -0.60 -16.88
C GLU A 137 -10.15 0.47 -16.94
N GLN A 138 -10.32 1.50 -17.78
CA GLN A 138 -9.35 2.60 -17.86
C GLN A 138 -9.26 3.40 -16.56
N ALA A 139 -10.38 3.55 -15.85
CA ALA A 139 -10.38 4.20 -14.54
C ALA A 139 -9.64 3.36 -13.49
N VAL A 140 -9.72 2.02 -13.58
CA VAL A 140 -8.93 1.11 -12.74
C VAL A 140 -7.43 1.26 -13.03
N ALA A 141 -7.05 1.33 -14.32
CA ALA A 141 -5.66 1.56 -14.71
C ALA A 141 -5.12 2.92 -14.25
N GLU A 142 -5.92 3.98 -14.33
CA GLU A 142 -5.56 5.30 -13.81
C GLU A 142 -5.41 5.27 -12.28
N PHE A 143 -6.33 4.62 -11.57
CA PHE A 143 -6.23 4.41 -10.13
C PHE A 143 -4.93 3.68 -9.75
N ALA A 144 -4.61 2.58 -10.44
CA ALA A 144 -3.39 1.81 -10.24
C ALA A 144 -2.13 2.68 -10.44
N ARG A 145 -2.08 3.46 -11.54
CA ARG A 145 -0.99 4.41 -11.80
C ARG A 145 -0.87 5.49 -10.73
N ARG A 146 -1.99 5.98 -10.19
CA ARG A 146 -1.98 6.97 -9.11
C ARG A 146 -1.46 6.38 -7.81
N GLN A 147 -1.87 5.15 -7.46
CA GLN A 147 -1.38 4.46 -6.26
C GLN A 147 0.14 4.22 -6.34
N ILE A 148 0.65 3.77 -7.49
CA ILE A 148 2.10 3.52 -7.64
C ILE A 148 2.90 4.83 -7.73
N ALA A 149 2.33 5.92 -8.26
CA ALA A 149 3.03 7.20 -8.34
C ALA A 149 3.45 7.73 -6.96
N ASP A 150 2.64 7.47 -5.93
CA ASP A 150 2.96 7.85 -4.55
C ASP A 150 4.13 7.02 -3.98
N LEU A 151 4.17 5.72 -4.28
CA LEU A 151 5.30 4.83 -3.97
C LEU A 151 6.57 5.28 -4.73
N GLU A 152 6.44 5.54 -6.03
CA GLU A 152 7.52 5.98 -6.91
C GLU A 152 8.17 7.27 -6.39
N ARG A 153 7.39 8.28 -5.99
CA ARG A 153 7.92 9.52 -5.40
C ARG A 153 8.73 9.27 -4.13
N ARG A 154 8.31 8.32 -3.28
CA ARG A 154 9.06 7.95 -2.06
C ARG A 154 10.36 7.20 -2.37
N TYR A 155 10.35 6.32 -3.36
CA TYR A 155 11.51 5.50 -3.71
C TYR A 155 12.54 6.24 -4.55
N HIS A 156 12.10 7.19 -5.38
CA HIS A 156 12.94 7.96 -6.28
C HIS A 156 14.22 8.51 -5.64
N PRO A 157 14.19 9.26 -4.51
CA PRO A 157 15.43 9.79 -3.91
C PRO A 157 16.40 8.69 -3.45
N VAL A 158 15.87 7.57 -2.94
CA VAL A 158 16.69 6.44 -2.45
C VAL A 158 17.36 5.71 -3.63
N VAL A 159 16.62 5.51 -4.72
CA VAL A 159 17.11 4.83 -5.91
C VAL A 159 18.07 5.72 -6.71
N GLN A 160 17.71 6.98 -6.96
CA GLN A 160 18.57 7.91 -7.72
C GLN A 160 19.82 8.36 -6.97
N GLY A 161 19.77 8.40 -5.63
CA GLY A 161 20.93 8.71 -4.79
C GLY A 161 22.00 7.62 -4.79
N ALA A 162 21.73 6.44 -5.35
CA ALA A 162 22.67 5.34 -5.41
C ALA A 162 23.37 5.23 -6.78
N PRO A 163 24.61 4.69 -6.81
CA PRO A 163 25.29 4.38 -8.06
C PRO A 163 24.43 3.49 -8.96
N PRO A 164 24.50 3.63 -10.30
CA PRO A 164 23.65 2.89 -11.24
C PRO A 164 23.59 1.38 -11.02
N GLN A 165 24.72 0.77 -10.62
CA GLN A 165 24.89 -0.67 -10.35
C GLN A 165 24.27 -1.13 -9.02
N GLN A 166 23.83 -0.21 -8.17
CA GLN A 166 23.19 -0.50 -6.89
C GLN A 166 21.69 -0.21 -6.89
N ARG A 167 21.14 0.33 -7.98
CA ARG A 167 19.76 0.83 -8.03
C ARG A 167 18.71 -0.27 -7.83
N VAL A 168 18.90 -1.43 -8.45
CA VAL A 168 17.98 -2.57 -8.27
C VAL A 168 18.00 -3.06 -6.83
N ARG A 169 19.19 -3.13 -6.22
CA ARG A 169 19.33 -3.45 -4.80
C ARG A 169 18.64 -2.41 -3.90
N ARG A 170 18.82 -1.11 -4.14
CA ARG A 170 18.15 -0.06 -3.37
C ARG A 170 16.63 -0.09 -3.51
N LEU A 171 16.14 -0.39 -4.70
CA LEU A 171 14.71 -0.58 -4.93
C LEU A 171 14.20 -1.81 -4.14
N ALA A 172 14.92 -2.92 -4.14
CA ALA A 172 14.57 -4.11 -3.35
C ALA A 172 14.56 -3.82 -1.83
N GLU A 173 15.53 -3.06 -1.33
CA GLU A 173 15.59 -2.64 0.08
C GLU A 173 14.37 -1.75 0.44
N ALA A 174 14.01 -0.79 -0.41
CA ALA A 174 12.85 0.07 -0.21
C ALA A 174 11.52 -0.71 -0.26
N LEU A 175 11.35 -1.59 -1.24
CA LEU A 175 10.19 -2.49 -1.34
C LEU A 175 10.08 -3.40 -0.11
N SER A 176 11.20 -3.91 0.40
CA SER A 176 11.19 -4.73 1.61
C SER A 176 10.76 -3.96 2.85
N ALA A 177 11.16 -2.69 2.97
CA ALA A 177 10.70 -1.82 4.05
C ALA A 177 9.18 -1.58 4.01
N ASP A 178 8.58 -1.60 2.83
CA ASP A 178 7.14 -1.51 2.61
C ASP A 178 6.44 -2.89 2.59
N GLY A 179 7.14 -3.96 2.97
CA GLY A 179 6.55 -5.28 3.22
C GLY A 179 6.51 -6.23 2.02
N TYR A 180 7.21 -5.95 0.92
CA TYR A 180 7.24 -6.83 -0.26
C TYR A 180 8.24 -7.99 -0.17
N ALA A 181 9.04 -8.07 0.90
CA ALA A 181 10.10 -9.07 1.08
C ALA A 181 10.91 -9.28 -0.21
N ALA A 182 11.52 -8.20 -0.68
CA ALA A 182 12.14 -8.14 -2.00
C ALA A 182 13.66 -8.36 -1.95
N ALA A 183 14.20 -8.95 -3.01
CA ALA A 183 15.63 -9.20 -3.17
C ALA A 183 16.08 -8.84 -4.60
N ALA A 184 17.32 -8.37 -4.72
CA ALA A 184 17.98 -8.15 -6.00
C ALA A 184 19.07 -9.21 -6.22
N GLY A 185 19.17 -9.71 -7.44
CA GLY A 185 20.17 -10.70 -7.85
C GLY A 185 20.61 -10.51 -9.29
N LYS A 186 21.60 -11.29 -9.72
CA LYS A 186 21.97 -11.38 -11.14
C LYS A 186 20.93 -12.21 -11.87
N ALA A 187 20.57 -11.82 -13.10
CA ALA A 187 19.76 -12.67 -13.95
C ALA A 187 20.52 -13.98 -14.27
N PRO A 188 19.84 -15.12 -14.47
CA PRO A 188 20.49 -16.41 -14.71
C PRO A 188 21.31 -16.50 -16.01
N GLN A 189 20.99 -15.66 -17.00
CA GLN A 189 21.69 -15.59 -18.28
C GLN A 189 22.98 -14.75 -18.19
N GLN A 190 24.06 -15.22 -18.82
CA GLN A 190 25.30 -14.46 -19.00
C GLN A 190 24.98 -13.11 -19.67
N ASN A 191 25.42 -11.99 -19.08
CA ASN A 191 25.11 -10.62 -19.52
C ASN A 191 23.61 -10.23 -19.49
N GLY A 192 22.74 -11.05 -18.89
CA GLY A 192 21.30 -10.81 -18.81
C GLY A 192 20.86 -9.75 -17.81
N GLY A 193 21.74 -8.88 -17.32
CA GLY A 193 21.36 -7.85 -16.35
C GLY A 193 21.03 -8.38 -14.95
N GLU A 194 20.04 -7.76 -14.32
CA GLU A 194 19.67 -7.98 -12.92
C GLU A 194 18.23 -8.52 -12.81
N GLN A 195 17.89 -9.05 -11.64
CA GLN A 195 16.57 -9.56 -11.34
C GLN A 195 16.10 -8.99 -9.99
N LEU A 196 14.88 -8.50 -9.97
CA LEU A 196 14.16 -8.08 -8.77
C LEU A 196 13.09 -9.13 -8.46
N CYS A 197 13.21 -9.77 -7.31
CA CYS A 197 12.26 -10.77 -6.83
C CYS A 197 11.48 -10.20 -5.63
N GLN A 198 10.15 -10.37 -5.60
CA GLN A 198 9.31 -10.06 -4.44
C GLN A 198 8.69 -11.35 -3.93
N HIS A 199 9.08 -11.78 -2.72
CA HIS A 199 8.57 -13.01 -2.11
C HIS A 199 7.24 -12.81 -1.38
N HIS A 200 6.79 -11.56 -1.27
CA HIS A 200 5.48 -11.20 -0.74
C HIS A 200 4.93 -10.01 -1.54
N CYS A 201 3.64 -10.04 -1.87
CA CYS A 201 2.96 -8.92 -2.49
C CYS A 201 1.72 -8.58 -1.66
N PRO A 202 1.69 -7.42 -0.97
CA PRO A 202 0.58 -7.03 -0.10
C PRO A 202 -0.76 -6.90 -0.81
N VAL A 203 -0.78 -6.79 -2.14
CA VAL A 203 -1.99 -6.64 -2.95
C VAL A 203 -2.20 -7.84 -3.88
N ALA A 204 -1.53 -8.98 -3.64
CA ALA A 204 -1.58 -10.14 -4.54
C ALA A 204 -3.00 -10.62 -4.83
N HIS A 205 -3.87 -10.64 -3.81
CA HIS A 205 -5.26 -11.07 -3.95
C HIS A 205 -6.06 -10.13 -4.86
N VAL A 206 -5.94 -8.82 -4.64
CA VAL A 206 -6.62 -7.80 -5.44
C VAL A 206 -6.07 -7.79 -6.87
N ALA A 207 -4.76 -7.92 -7.03
CA ALA A 207 -4.08 -7.92 -8.33
C ALA A 207 -4.37 -9.17 -9.18
N ALA A 208 -4.87 -10.25 -8.57
CA ALA A 208 -5.31 -11.44 -9.30
C ALA A 208 -6.54 -11.15 -10.18
N GLU A 209 -7.41 -10.24 -9.73
CA GLU A 209 -8.57 -9.79 -10.50
C GLU A 209 -8.31 -8.49 -11.26
N PHE A 210 -7.42 -7.63 -10.75
CA PHE A 210 -7.06 -6.35 -11.35
C PHE A 210 -5.56 -6.28 -11.71
N PRO A 211 -5.13 -6.94 -12.83
CA PRO A 211 -3.74 -6.96 -13.28
C PRO A 211 -3.12 -5.58 -13.53
N GLN A 212 -3.95 -4.54 -13.73
CA GLN A 212 -3.51 -3.15 -13.89
C GLN A 212 -2.61 -2.68 -12.74
N LEU A 213 -2.76 -3.26 -11.53
CA LEU A 213 -1.88 -3.02 -10.39
C LEU A 213 -0.44 -3.51 -10.63
N CYS A 214 -0.29 -4.71 -11.20
CA CYS A 214 1.01 -5.28 -11.55
C CYS A 214 1.66 -4.55 -12.74
N GLU A 215 0.85 -4.12 -13.71
CA GLU A 215 1.29 -3.35 -14.87
C GLU A 215 1.85 -1.99 -14.44
N ALA A 216 1.07 -1.24 -13.64
CA ALA A 216 1.49 0.07 -13.12
C ALA A 216 2.78 -0.04 -12.29
N GLU A 217 2.92 -1.08 -11.47
CA GLU A 217 4.16 -1.37 -10.72
C GLU A 217 5.35 -1.58 -11.66
N THR A 218 5.17 -2.38 -12.71
CA THR A 218 6.23 -2.70 -13.68
C THR A 218 6.67 -1.45 -14.45
N GLU A 219 5.72 -0.60 -14.87
CA GLU A 219 6.03 0.69 -15.48
C GLU A 219 6.82 1.61 -14.54
N ALA A 220 6.43 1.69 -13.26
CA ALA A 220 7.12 2.48 -12.26
C ALA A 220 8.55 1.98 -12.01
N PHE A 221 8.76 0.66 -11.98
CA PHE A 221 10.11 0.09 -11.87
C PHE A 221 10.99 0.47 -13.07
N SER A 222 10.45 0.44 -14.29
CA SER A 222 11.14 0.90 -15.49
C SER A 222 11.62 2.35 -15.34
N ARG A 223 10.74 3.25 -14.89
CA ARG A 223 11.06 4.67 -14.68
C ARG A 223 12.08 4.88 -13.56
N LEU A 224 11.90 4.22 -12.41
CA LEU A 224 12.81 4.32 -11.27
C LEU A 224 14.22 3.84 -11.61
N LEU A 225 14.34 2.75 -12.38
CA LEU A 225 15.63 2.20 -12.73
C LEU A 225 16.25 2.91 -13.95
N GLY A 226 15.42 3.49 -14.82
CA GLY A 226 15.84 4.11 -16.07
C GLY A 226 16.34 3.07 -17.08
N THR A 227 15.86 1.83 -16.96
CA THR A 227 16.21 0.69 -17.81
C THR A 227 14.92 -0.10 -18.09
N PRO A 228 14.76 -0.67 -19.30
CA PRO A 228 13.68 -1.59 -19.58
C PRO A 228 13.62 -2.72 -18.55
N VAL A 229 12.40 -3.05 -18.15
CA VAL A 229 12.11 -4.16 -17.26
C VAL A 229 11.03 -5.04 -17.86
N GLN A 230 11.05 -6.33 -17.52
CA GLN A 230 10.04 -7.28 -17.95
C GLN A 230 9.59 -8.12 -16.76
N ARG A 231 8.28 -8.16 -16.51
CA ARG A 231 7.69 -9.07 -15.53
C ARG A 231 7.69 -10.49 -16.12
N LEU A 232 8.32 -11.43 -15.42
CA LEU A 232 8.42 -12.84 -15.82
C LEU A 232 7.46 -13.74 -15.05
N ALA A 233 7.14 -13.40 -13.80
CA ALA A 233 6.28 -14.17 -12.91
C ALA A 233 5.58 -13.24 -11.91
N THR A 234 4.40 -13.61 -11.44
CA THR A 234 3.61 -12.84 -10.47
C THR A 234 2.86 -13.75 -9.50
N ILE A 235 2.94 -13.42 -8.21
CA ILE A 235 2.16 -14.10 -7.17
C ILE A 235 0.65 -14.02 -7.45
N ALA A 236 0.18 -12.90 -8.01
CA ALA A 236 -1.22 -12.70 -8.39
C ALA A 236 -1.76 -13.76 -9.38
N HIS A 237 -0.90 -14.30 -10.26
CA HIS A 237 -1.26 -15.36 -11.21
C HIS A 237 -0.91 -16.77 -10.69
N GLY A 238 -0.59 -16.92 -9.40
CA GLY A 238 -0.32 -18.21 -8.77
C GLY A 238 1.15 -18.63 -8.73
N ASP A 239 2.09 -17.76 -9.14
CA ASP A 239 3.51 -18.04 -8.97
C ASP A 239 3.94 -17.93 -7.49
N GLY A 240 5.02 -18.61 -7.11
CA GLY A 240 5.57 -18.52 -5.75
C GLY A 240 6.33 -17.22 -5.45
N VAL A 241 6.66 -16.42 -6.48
CA VAL A 241 7.47 -15.21 -6.35
C VAL A 241 7.21 -14.28 -7.54
N CYS A 242 7.03 -12.97 -7.32
CA CYS A 242 7.03 -12.03 -8.42
C CYS A 242 8.47 -11.85 -8.90
N THR A 243 8.71 -12.04 -10.20
CA THR A 243 10.03 -11.88 -10.79
C THR A 243 10.01 -10.81 -11.87
N THR A 244 10.83 -9.78 -11.71
CA THR A 244 11.06 -8.75 -12.72
C THR A 244 12.50 -8.80 -13.18
N HIS A 245 12.69 -9.02 -14.48
CA HIS A 245 13.98 -8.89 -15.14
C HIS A 245 14.28 -7.41 -15.39
N VAL A 246 15.52 -7.00 -15.14
CA VAL A 246 16.03 -5.65 -15.40
C VAL A 246 17.16 -5.77 -16.41
N SER A 247 16.95 -5.24 -17.60
CA SER A 247 17.94 -5.34 -18.68
C SER A 247 19.26 -4.67 -18.30
N SER A 248 20.37 -5.23 -18.75
CA SER A 248 21.69 -4.63 -18.47
C SER A 248 21.82 -3.27 -19.15
N ARG A 249 22.43 -2.32 -18.45
CA ARG A 249 22.65 -0.96 -18.98
C ARG A 249 23.49 -0.97 -20.26
N SER A 250 24.51 -1.83 -20.31
CA SER A 250 25.37 -1.97 -21.49
C SER A 250 24.62 -2.47 -22.72
N LEU A 251 23.66 -3.40 -22.56
CA LEU A 251 22.81 -3.82 -23.67
C LEU A 251 21.86 -2.71 -24.12
N CYS A 252 21.35 -1.90 -23.18
CA CYS A 252 20.51 -0.75 -23.52
C CYS A 252 21.28 0.37 -24.22
N GLU A 253 22.54 0.60 -23.85
CA GLU A 253 23.42 1.59 -24.49
C GLU A 253 23.80 1.14 -25.90
N ALA A 254 24.14 -0.14 -26.10
CA ALA A 254 24.42 -0.71 -27.42
C ALA A 254 23.21 -0.62 -28.36
N ALA A 255 22.03 -1.05 -27.89
CA ALA A 255 20.80 -0.98 -28.70
C ALA A 255 20.43 0.47 -29.10
N ARG A 256 20.70 1.46 -28.25
CA ARG A 256 20.47 2.88 -28.57
C ARG A 256 21.45 3.40 -29.62
N ALA A 257 22.71 2.95 -29.58
CA ALA A 257 23.71 3.31 -30.58
C ALA A 257 23.35 2.75 -31.96
N ASP A 258 22.86 1.51 -32.02
CA ASP A 258 22.45 0.88 -33.28
C ASP A 258 21.27 1.60 -33.94
N VAL A 259 20.25 1.99 -33.17
CA VAL A 259 19.08 2.74 -33.69
C VAL A 259 19.46 4.12 -34.23
N GLN A 260 20.41 4.81 -33.59
CA GLN A 260 20.89 6.11 -34.06
C GLN A 260 21.65 5.99 -35.38
N ASN A 261 22.46 4.94 -35.53
CA ASN A 261 23.26 4.72 -36.73
C ASN A 261 22.39 4.35 -37.95
N THR A 262 21.28 3.62 -37.75
CA THR A 262 20.35 3.28 -38.86
C THR A 262 19.53 4.49 -39.32
N SER A 263 19.19 5.43 -38.43
CA SER A 263 18.50 6.67 -38.81
C SER A 263 19.36 7.66 -39.59
N ASP A 264 20.68 7.65 -39.37
CA ASP A 264 21.62 8.52 -40.08
C ASP A 264 21.91 8.01 -41.51
N GLU A 265 21.87 6.69 -41.75
CA GLU A 265 22.04 6.11 -43.08
C GLU A 265 20.83 6.29 -44.02
N GLU A 266 19.59 6.28 -43.49
CA GLU A 266 18.38 6.51 -44.32
C GLU A 266 18.24 7.97 -44.81
N THR A 267 18.83 8.93 -44.09
CA THR A 267 18.75 10.36 -44.45
C THR A 267 19.80 10.75 -45.51
N GLY A 268 20.80 9.90 -45.77
CA GLY A 268 21.85 10.13 -46.78
C GLY A 268 21.55 9.60 -48.19
N GLY A 269 20.42 8.92 -48.39
CA GLY A 269 20.12 8.16 -49.61
C GLY A 269 19.22 8.84 -50.64
N SER A 270 19.02 10.16 -50.61
CA SER A 270 18.22 10.89 -51.61
C SER A 270 18.97 12.09 -52.16
N SER A 271 19.95 11.82 -53.01
CA SER A 271 20.47 12.75 -54.01
C SER A 271 21.24 11.95 -55.06
N LEU A 272 20.54 11.56 -56.12
CA LEU A 272 21.03 11.44 -57.50
C LEU A 272 19.82 11.24 -58.44
#